data_AF-A0A0N7FUQ5-F1
#
_entry.id   AF-A0A0N7FUQ5-F1
#
_cell.length_a   1.000
_cell.length_b   1.000
_cell.length_c   1.000
_cell.angle_alpha   90.00
_cell.angle_beta   90.00
_cell.angle_gamma   90.00
#
_symmetry.space_group_name_H-M   'P 1'
#
loop_
_entity.id
_entity.type
_entity.pdbx_description
1 polymer ?
#
loop_
_entity_poly.entity_id
_entity_poly.type
_entity_poly.pdbx_seq_one_letter_code
_entity_poly.pdbx_strand_id
1 'polypeptide(L)'
;MVLVLALIALAGALVHNHEDFTGRSFGIFSDVVPLVMYLGVALLGFVPRLRAAATWALLITAWIMVVTALVGLIPRTAMASSAVEYPDHLGVHILVLVVQLPLIVMLIRRLNGAVCRWTAPR
;
A
#
# COMPACT_ATOMS: atom_id res chain seq x y z
N MET A 1 0.47 15.72 -3.02
CA MET A 1 -0.05 14.88 -1.91
C MET A 1 -0.25 13.42 -2.31
N VAL A 2 -1.04 13.07 -3.36
CA VAL A 2 -1.24 11.65 -3.75
C VAL A 2 0.07 10.92 -4.06
N LEU A 3 0.97 11.54 -4.85
CA LEU A 3 2.27 10.96 -5.15
C LEU A 3 3.14 10.79 -3.89
N VAL A 4 3.13 11.78 -2.99
CA VAL A 4 3.88 11.71 -1.72
C VAL A 4 3.34 10.57 -0.86
N LEU A 5 2.02 10.46 -0.71
CA LEU A 5 1.39 9.35 0.03
C LEU A 5 1.63 7.99 -0.64
N ALA A 6 1.65 7.93 -1.98
CA ALA A 6 1.99 6.71 -2.71
C ALA A 6 3.46 6.32 -2.49
N LEU A 7 4.38 7.28 -2.43
CA LEU A 7 5.80 7.03 -2.12
C LEU A 7 6.01 6.58 -0.67
N ILE A 8 5.30 7.18 0.29
CA ILE A 8 5.36 6.74 1.68
C ILE A 8 4.72 5.35 1.82
N ALA A 9 3.59 5.10 1.14
CA ALA A 9 2.91 3.79 1.14
C ALA A 9 3.79 2.70 0.56
N LEU A 10 4.54 3.05 -0.48
CA LEU A 10 5.53 2.19 -1.09
C LEU A 10 6.69 1.90 -0.14
N ALA A 11 7.24 2.92 0.52
CA ALA A 11 8.30 2.73 1.51
C ALA A 11 7.84 1.80 2.65
N GLY A 12 6.62 1.99 3.16
CA GLY A 12 6.02 1.09 4.16
C GLY A 12 5.89 -0.35 3.67
N ALA A 13 5.48 -0.56 2.41
CA ALA A 13 5.36 -1.89 1.81
C ALA A 13 6.71 -2.60 1.67
N LEU A 14 7.77 -1.87 1.28
CA LEU A 14 9.12 -2.42 1.16
C LEU A 14 9.69 -2.80 2.53
N VAL A 15 9.51 -1.96 3.55
CA VAL A 15 9.95 -2.26 4.92
C VAL A 15 9.20 -3.49 5.46
N HIS A 16 7.88 -3.56 5.25
CA HIS A 16 7.07 -4.73 5.63
C HIS A 16 7.52 -6.02 4.96
N ASN A 17 7.76 -6.01 3.64
CA ASN A 17 8.26 -7.19 2.94
C ASN A 17 9.66 -7.57 3.41
N HIS A 18 10.55 -6.60 3.63
CA HIS A 18 11.89 -6.89 4.12
C HIS A 18 11.85 -7.63 5.46
N GLU A 19 11.07 -7.12 6.41
CA GLU A 19 10.95 -7.68 7.77
C GLU A 19 10.28 -9.07 7.76
N ASP A 20 9.18 -9.26 7.02
CA ASP A 20 8.48 -10.55 6.91
C ASP A 20 9.33 -11.67 6.27
N PHE A 21 10.32 -11.28 5.46
CA PHE A 21 11.15 -12.19 4.67
C PHE A 21 12.63 -12.19 5.06
N THR A 22 13.00 -11.52 6.16
CA THR A 22 14.37 -11.63 6.72
C THR A 22 14.71 -13.12 6.93
N GLY A 23 15.79 -13.58 6.29
CA GLY A 23 16.23 -14.98 6.34
C GLY A 23 15.64 -15.92 5.28
N ARG A 24 14.72 -15.48 4.41
CA ARG A 24 14.25 -16.25 3.24
C ARG A 24 14.54 -15.48 1.96
N SER A 25 15.41 -16.04 1.11
CA SER A 25 15.72 -15.49 -0.22
C SER A 25 14.52 -15.64 -1.17
N PHE A 26 13.48 -14.86 -0.97
CA PHE A 26 12.57 -14.51 -2.06
C PHE A 26 13.32 -13.48 -2.89
N GLY A 27 13.73 -13.87 -4.09
CA GLY A 27 14.59 -13.06 -4.96
C GLY A 27 13.97 -11.70 -5.32
N ILE A 28 14.72 -10.90 -6.07
CA ILE A 28 14.44 -9.50 -6.48
C ILE A 28 12.97 -9.16 -6.84
N PHE A 29 12.18 -10.16 -7.26
CA PHE A 29 10.78 -10.02 -7.63
C PHE A 29 9.85 -9.67 -6.46
N SER A 30 10.09 -10.12 -5.22
CA SER A 30 9.20 -9.81 -4.07
C SER A 30 9.26 -8.33 -3.67
N ASP A 31 10.37 -7.66 -3.96
CA ASP A 31 10.57 -6.25 -3.64
C ASP A 31 10.28 -5.36 -4.85
N VAL A 32 10.73 -5.78 -6.04
CA VAL A 32 10.61 -4.98 -7.26
C VAL A 32 9.18 -4.97 -7.83
N VAL A 33 8.42 -6.07 -7.72
CA VAL A 33 7.06 -6.10 -8.30
C VAL A 33 6.11 -5.14 -7.57
N PRO A 34 6.03 -5.14 -6.23
CA PRO A 34 5.23 -4.15 -5.50
C PRO A 34 5.74 -2.73 -5.76
N LEU A 35 7.06 -2.54 -5.84
CA LEU A 35 7.69 -1.26 -6.17
C LEU A 35 7.20 -0.69 -7.50
N VAL A 36 7.36 -1.48 -8.56
CA VAL A 36 7.02 -1.09 -9.93
C VAL A 36 5.52 -0.89 -10.07
N MET A 37 4.69 -1.72 -9.42
CA MET A 37 3.23 -1.52 -9.41
C MET A 37 2.84 -0.20 -8.73
N TYR A 38 3.31 0.05 -7.50
CA TYR A 38 2.91 1.26 -6.77
C TYR A 38 3.37 2.52 -7.48
N LEU A 39 4.65 2.57 -7.87
CA LEU A 39 5.23 3.74 -8.52
C LEU A 39 4.63 3.93 -9.92
N GLY A 40 4.53 2.86 -10.70
CA GLY A 40 3.95 2.90 -12.04
C GLY A 40 2.52 3.40 -12.03
N VAL A 41 1.65 2.82 -11.18
CA VAL A 41 0.25 3.24 -11.09
C VAL A 41 0.14 4.66 -10.50
N ALA A 42 0.98 5.05 -9.55
CA ALA A 42 1.03 6.42 -9.04
C ALA A 42 1.36 7.44 -10.14
N LEU A 43 2.34 7.15 -10.99
CA LEU A 43 2.73 7.98 -12.12
C LEU A 43 1.64 8.05 -13.20
N LEU A 44 0.99 6.93 -13.51
CA LEU A 44 -0.16 6.89 -14.42
C LEU A 44 -1.33 7.77 -13.91
N GLY A 45 -1.41 8.02 -12.60
CA GLY A 45 -2.36 8.94 -11.99
C GLY A 45 -2.26 10.41 -12.45
N PHE A 46 -1.15 10.79 -13.10
CA PHE A 46 -0.96 12.12 -13.69
C PHE A 46 -1.49 12.20 -15.13
N VAL A 47 -1.52 11.09 -15.86
CA VAL A 47 -2.02 11.01 -17.25
C VAL A 47 -3.54 11.21 -17.27
N PRO A 48 -4.08 12.28 -17.88
CA PRO A 48 -5.51 12.61 -17.78
C PRO A 48 -6.45 11.48 -18.22
N ARG A 49 -6.10 10.78 -19.30
CA ARG A 49 -6.89 9.67 -19.86
C ARG A 49 -6.90 8.42 -18.96
N LEU A 50 -5.83 8.19 -18.21
CA LEU A 50 -5.65 7.00 -17.36
C LEU A 50 -5.91 7.30 -15.88
N ARG A 51 -6.13 8.56 -15.54
CA ARG A 51 -6.23 9.06 -14.17
C ARG A 51 -7.27 8.30 -13.33
N ALA A 52 -8.45 8.04 -13.89
CA ALA A 52 -9.51 7.32 -13.17
C ALA A 52 -9.10 5.86 -12.90
N ALA A 53 -8.63 5.15 -13.93
CA ALA A 53 -8.15 3.78 -13.82
C ALA A 53 -6.98 3.65 -12.83
N ALA A 54 -6.00 4.56 -12.90
CA ALA A 54 -4.87 4.61 -11.98
C ALA A 54 -5.30 4.89 -10.53
N THR A 55 -6.32 5.74 -10.33
CA THR A 55 -6.85 6.00 -8.97
C THR A 55 -7.52 4.75 -8.39
N TRP A 56 -8.31 4.03 -9.19
CA TRP A 56 -8.91 2.76 -8.80
C TRP A 56 -7.85 1.70 -8.51
N ALA A 57 -6.86 1.55 -9.38
CA ALA A 57 -5.77 0.61 -9.19
C ALA A 57 -5.00 0.90 -7.90
N LEU A 58 -4.62 2.16 -7.63
CA LEU A 58 -3.99 2.53 -6.35
C LEU A 58 -4.87 2.23 -5.15
N LEU A 59 -6.18 2.44 -5.25
CA LEU A 59 -7.12 2.18 -4.16
C LEU A 59 -7.20 0.69 -3.86
N ILE A 60 -7.29 -0.15 -4.89
CA ILE A 60 -7.27 -1.61 -4.76
C ILE A 60 -5.94 -2.07 -4.15
N THR A 61 -4.81 -1.59 -4.67
CA THR A 61 -3.49 -1.96 -4.14
C THR A 61 -3.31 -1.53 -2.68
N ALA A 62 -3.77 -0.33 -2.31
CA ALA A 62 -3.74 0.13 -0.92
C ALA A 62 -4.57 -0.77 0.01
N TRP A 63 -5.75 -1.21 -0.42
CA TRP A 63 -6.55 -2.18 0.33
C TRP A 63 -5.88 -3.55 0.43
N ILE A 64 -5.27 -4.05 -0.65
CA ILE A 64 -4.50 -5.30 -0.61
C ILE A 64 -3.40 -5.20 0.44
N MET A 65 -2.63 -4.11 0.47
CA MET A 65 -1.58 -3.89 1.47
C MET A 65 -2.12 -3.84 2.90
N VAL A 66 -3.26 -3.19 3.13
CA VAL A 66 -3.93 -3.20 4.44
C VAL A 66 -4.31 -4.62 4.84
N VAL A 67 -4.92 -5.39 3.94
CA VAL A 67 -5.31 -6.78 4.21
C VAL A 67 -4.08 -7.64 4.49
N THR A 68 -3.03 -7.54 3.68
CA THR A 68 -1.77 -8.27 3.88
C THR A 68 -1.14 -7.93 5.22
N ALA A 69 -1.09 -6.65 5.58
CA ALA A 69 -0.59 -6.23 6.89
C ALA A 69 -1.48 -6.78 8.03
N LEU A 70 -2.80 -6.75 7.93
CA LEU A 70 -3.67 -7.33 8.96
C LEU A 70 -3.52 -8.85 9.06
N VAL A 71 -3.32 -9.55 7.93
CA VAL A 71 -3.08 -10.99 7.90
C VAL A 71 -1.71 -11.33 8.49
N GLY A 72 -0.68 -10.54 8.22
CA GLY A 72 0.66 -10.74 8.82
C GLY A 72 0.73 -10.38 10.31
N LEU A 73 -0.28 -9.69 10.86
CA LEU A 73 -0.50 -9.54 12.31
C LEU A 73 -1.10 -10.79 12.95
N ILE A 74 -1.72 -11.70 12.18
CA ILE A 74 -2.15 -13.00 12.70
C ILE A 74 -0.86 -13.68 13.13
N PRO A 75 -0.62 -13.85 14.43
CA PRO A 75 0.70 -14.19 14.87
C PRO A 75 1.02 -15.57 14.31
N ARG A 76 2.25 -15.74 13.84
CA ARG A 76 2.91 -17.03 13.90
C ARG A 76 3.08 -17.41 15.38
N THR A 77 1.98 -17.62 16.10
CA THR A 77 1.92 -18.05 17.50
C THR A 77 2.65 -19.38 17.71
N ALA A 78 3.07 -20.05 16.63
CA ALA A 78 3.87 -21.26 16.65
C ALA A 78 5.37 -21.08 16.28
N MET A 79 5.86 -19.90 15.88
CA MET A 79 7.25 -19.75 15.37
C MET A 79 8.03 -18.49 15.78
N ALA A 80 7.46 -17.55 16.54
CA ALA A 80 8.24 -16.40 17.04
C ALA A 80 9.16 -16.86 18.18
N SER A 81 10.43 -17.13 17.85
CA SER A 81 11.41 -17.72 18.77
C SER A 81 12.02 -16.73 19.77
N SER A 82 11.68 -15.44 19.70
CA SER A 82 12.18 -14.43 20.63
C SER A 82 11.14 -13.33 20.92
N ALA A 83 11.08 -12.87 22.18
CA ALA A 83 10.23 -11.76 22.61
C ALA A 83 10.66 -10.39 22.04
N VAL A 84 11.79 -10.33 21.33
CA VAL A 84 12.42 -9.10 20.82
C VAL A 84 12.04 -8.80 19.37
N GLU A 85 11.70 -9.80 18.55
CA GLU A 85 11.28 -9.60 17.14
C GLU A 85 9.82 -9.15 17.00
N TYR A 86 8.98 -9.44 18.00
CA TYR A 86 7.54 -9.14 17.94
C TYR A 86 7.19 -7.64 17.96
N PRO A 87 7.86 -6.77 18.75
CA PRO A 87 7.59 -5.33 18.76
C PRO A 87 7.98 -4.63 17.46
N ASP A 88 9.12 -5.01 16.85
CA ASP A 88 9.60 -4.39 15.61
C ASP A 88 8.69 -4.75 14.43
N HIS A 89 8.30 -6.02 14.33
CA HIS A 89 7.29 -6.50 13.38
C HIS A 89 5.96 -5.74 13.52
N LEU A 90 5.45 -5.63 14.75
CA LEU A 90 4.22 -4.87 15.02
C LEU A 90 4.35 -3.39 14.61
N GLY A 91 5.49 -2.76 14.87
CA GLY A 91 5.77 -1.37 14.51
C GLY A 91 5.67 -1.12 13.00
N VAL A 92 6.18 -2.07 12.19
CA VAL A 92 6.15 -2.00 10.73
C VAL A 92 4.73 -2.12 10.19
N HIS A 93 3.92 -3.00 10.77
CA HIS A 93 2.51 -3.13 10.42
C HIS A 93 1.71 -1.87 10.75
N ILE A 94 1.93 -1.27 11.93
CA ILE A 94 1.32 0.00 12.32
C ILE A 94 1.70 1.10 11.32
N LEU A 95 2.99 1.17 10.93
CA LEU A 95 3.46 2.14 9.95
C LEU A 95 2.74 1.96 8.61
N VAL A 96 2.63 0.74 8.10
CA VAL A 96 1.88 0.45 6.86
C VAL A 96 0.44 0.95 6.98
N LEU A 97 -0.27 0.64 8.07
CA LEU A 97 -1.66 1.07 8.25
C LEU A 97 -1.80 2.59 8.31
N VAL A 98 -0.94 3.27 9.09
CA VAL A 98 -0.96 4.74 9.24
C VAL A 98 -0.73 5.44 7.91
N VAL A 99 0.01 4.83 7.00
CA VAL A 99 0.30 5.43 5.68
C VAL A 99 -0.76 5.08 4.64
N GLN A 100 -1.28 3.86 4.65
CA GLN A 100 -2.28 3.40 3.67
C GLN A 100 -3.66 4.04 3.91
N LEU A 101 -4.07 4.24 5.16
CA LEU A 101 -5.40 4.80 5.47
C LEU A 101 -5.60 6.22 4.92
N PRO A 102 -4.69 7.19 5.11
CA PRO A 102 -4.80 8.52 4.49
C PRO A 102 -4.81 8.47 2.96
N LEU A 103 -4.01 7.58 2.36
CA LEU A 103 -3.99 7.38 0.91
C LEU A 103 -5.37 6.91 0.41
N ILE A 104 -5.95 5.89 1.03
CA ILE A 104 -7.29 5.37 0.72
C ILE A 104 -8.34 6.49 0.81
N VAL A 105 -8.36 7.24 1.90
CA VAL A 105 -9.31 8.36 2.09
C VAL A 105 -9.17 9.39 0.98
N MET A 106 -7.94 9.75 0.60
CA MET A 106 -7.71 10.69 -0.49
C MET A 106 -8.14 10.16 -1.86
N LEU A 107 -7.87 8.88 -2.14
CA LEU A 107 -8.26 8.25 -3.41
C LEU A 107 -9.80 8.18 -3.52
N ILE A 108 -10.50 7.82 -2.45
CA ILE A 108 -11.98 7.82 -2.40
C ILE A 108 -12.53 9.22 -2.65
N ARG A 109 -11.99 10.25 -1.97
CA ARG A 109 -12.41 11.65 -2.18
C ARG A 109 -12.19 12.09 -3.63
N ARG A 110 -11.07 11.69 -4.23
CA ARG A 110 -10.75 11.99 -5.64
C ARG A 110 -11.74 11.33 -6.60
N LEU A 111 -12.11 10.07 -6.36
CA LEU A 111 -13.08 9.34 -7.17
C LEU A 111 -14.48 9.93 -7.03
N ASN A 112 -14.94 10.21 -5.81
CA ASN A 112 -16.26 10.82 -5.57
C ASN A 112 -16.36 12.19 -6.24
N GLY A 113 -15.34 13.03 -6.14
CA GLY A 113 -15.30 14.33 -6.83
C GLY A 113 -15.22 14.25 -8.36
N ALA A 114 -14.79 13.12 -8.92
CA ALA A 114 -14.86 12.85 -10.35
C ALA A 114 -16.26 12.40 -10.77
N VAL A 115 -16.89 11.51 -9.99
CA VAL A 115 -18.26 11.03 -10.22
C VAL A 115 -19.27 12.18 -10.18
N CYS A 116 -19.20 13.06 -9.17
CA CYS A 116 -20.11 14.21 -9.07
C CYS A 116 -20.02 15.18 -10.26
N ARG A 117 -18.85 15.28 -10.91
CA ARG A 117 -18.68 16.09 -12.14
C ARG A 117 -19.23 15.41 -13.39
N TRP A 118 -19.29 14.08 -13.39
CA TRP A 118 -19.79 13.30 -14.52
C TRP A 118 -21.32 13.17 -14.51
N THR A 119 -21.93 13.20 -13.32
CA THR A 119 -23.38 13.09 -13.13
C THR A 119 -24.12 14.43 -13.07
N ALA A 120 -23.40 15.56 -13.07
CA ALA A 120 -24.03 16.88 -13.14
C ALA A 120 -24.61 17.11 -14.56
N PRO A 121 -25.88 17.54 -14.68
CA PRO A 121 -26.45 17.90 -15.98
C PRO A 121 -25.66 19.05 -16.61
N ARG A 122 -25.37 18.94 -17.91
CA ARG A 122 -24.69 19.97 -18.71
C ARG A 122 -25.67 21.00 -19.24
#